data_AF-A0A9P4UV27-F1
#
_entry.id   AF-A0A9P4UV27-F1
#
_cell.length_a   1.000
_cell.length_b   1.000
_cell.length_c   1.000
_cell.angle_alpha   90.00
_cell.angle_beta   90.00
_cell.angle_gamma   90.00
#
_symmetry.space_group_name_H-M   'P 1'
#
loop_
_entity.id
_entity.type
_entity.pdbx_description
1 polymer ?
#
loop_
_entity_poly.entity_id
_entity_poly.type
_entity_poly.pdbx_seq_one_letter_code
_entity_poly.pdbx_strand_id
1 'polypeptide(L)' 'VLQDYEILDKTGAWICDNASSNNTALEELGRQLKTETRFWRIKCAGHIFNLIAGDLFYGLDYEMFDVSIKE' A
#
# COMPACT_ATOMS: atom_id res chain seq x y z
N VAL A 1 17.06 0.84 8.22
CA VAL A 1 16.40 2.16 8.03
C VAL A 1 15.80 2.70 9.32
N LEU A 2 14.69 2.19 9.85
CA LEU A 2 14.06 2.77 11.05
C LEU A 2 14.96 2.80 12.29
N GLN A 3 15.77 1.74 12.46
CA GLN A 3 16.79 1.65 13.50
C GLN A 3 17.91 2.66 13.27
N ASP A 4 18.45 2.73 12.05
CA ASP A 4 19.54 3.65 11.67
C ASP A 4 19.20 5.12 11.91
N TYR A 5 17.92 5.46 11.85
CA TYR A 5 17.40 6.82 12.10
C TYR A 5 16.84 7.01 13.52
N GLU A 6 16.89 5.99 14.39
CA GLU A 6 16.42 6.06 15.79
C GLU A 6 14.95 6.56 15.92
N ILE A 7 14.10 6.11 15.00
CA ILE A 7 12.67 6.44 14.95
C ILE A 7 11.76 5.21 15.07
N LEU A 8 12.34 4.04 15.33
CA LEU A 8 11.62 2.78 15.37
C LEU A 8 10.42 2.84 16.34
N ASP A 9 10.64 3.34 17.55
CA ASP A 9 9.65 3.54 18.62
C ASP A 9 8.70 4.74 18.41
N LYS A 10 8.95 5.58 17.40
CA LYS A 10 8.18 6.79 17.10
C LYS A 10 7.23 6.61 15.92
N THR A 11 7.08 5.38 15.45
CA THR A 11 6.24 5.02 14.31
C THR A 11 4.93 4.38 14.78
N GLY A 12 3.87 4.49 13.97
CA GLY A 12 2.55 3.98 14.37
C GLY A 12 1.70 3.52 13.18
N ALA A 13 1.35 4.43 12.28
CA ALA A 13 0.62 4.11 11.05
C ALA A 13 1.52 4.21 9.83
N TRP A 14 1.32 3.33 8.86
CA TRP A 14 2.14 3.20 7.66
C TRP A 14 1.29 3.36 6.40
N ILE A 15 1.78 4.15 5.45
CA ILE A 15 1.15 4.30 4.14
C ILE A 15 1.85 3.35 3.17
N CYS A 16 1.11 2.41 2.58
CA CYS A 16 1.61 1.49 1.57
C CYS A 16 0.65 1.43 0.38
N ASP A 17 1.13 1.01 -0.79
CA ASP A 17 0.25 0.72 -1.92
C ASP A 17 -0.66 -0.50 -1.62
N ASN A 18 -1.54 -0.84 -2.57
CA ASN A 18 -2.51 -1.92 -2.39
C ASN A 18 -1.94 -3.33 -2.71
N ALA A 19 -0.63 -3.54 -2.60
CA ALA A 19 -0.06 -4.88 -2.72
C ALA A 19 -0.31 -5.72 -1.46
N SER A 20 -0.56 -7.03 -1.62
CA SER A 20 -0.74 -7.97 -0.52
C SER A 20 0.56 -8.28 0.22
N SER A 21 1.72 -8.17 -0.45
CA SER A 21 3.05 -8.32 0.17
C SER A 21 3.28 -7.33 1.32
N ASN A 22 2.65 -6.16 1.28
CA ASN A 22 2.73 -5.18 2.37
C ASN A 22 2.07 -5.67 3.66
N ASN A 23 1.11 -6.60 3.60
CA ASN A 23 0.54 -7.20 4.81
C ASN A 23 1.63 -7.91 5.61
N THR A 24 2.35 -8.83 4.96
CA THR A 24 3.41 -9.62 5.59
C THR A 24 4.53 -8.73 6.11
N ALA A 25 4.92 -7.71 5.36
CA ALA A 25 5.96 -6.77 5.78
C ALA A 25 5.55 -5.98 7.04
N LEU A 26 4.32 -5.45 7.07
CA LEU A 26 3.82 -4.67 8.21
C LEU A 26 3.55 -5.53 9.44
N GLU A 27 3.12 -6.78 9.27
CA GLU A 27 2.96 -7.74 10.36
C GLU A 27 4.29 -8.04 11.05
N GLU A 28 5.34 -8.31 10.26
CA GLU A 28 6.67 -8.58 10.81
C GLU A 28 7.28 -7.34 11.47
N LEU A 29 7.13 -6.15 10.85
CA LEU A 29 7.51 -4.89 11.48
C LEU A 29 6.77 -4.69 12.80
N GLY A 30 5.48 -5.05 12.85
CA GLY A 30 4.69 -4.88 14.06
C GLY A 30 5.06 -5.80 15.20
N ARG A 31 5.42 -7.03 14.86
CA ARG A 31 6.00 -7.97 15.82
C ARG A 31 7.30 -7.42 16.43
N GLN A 32 8.15 -6.79 15.63
CA GLN A 32 9.41 -6.19 16.11
C GLN A 32 9.17 -4.97 17.01
N LEU A 33 8.10 -4.21 16.75
CA LEU A 33 7.75 -2.99 17.47
C LEU A 33 6.96 -3.22 18.77
N LYS A 34 6.39 -4.42 18.98
CA LYS A 34 5.55 -4.77 20.15
C LYS A 34 4.36 -3.81 20.37
N THR A 35 3.84 -3.20 19.32
CA THR A 35 2.74 -2.23 19.40
C THR A 35 1.40 -2.88 19.01
N GLU A 36 0.28 -2.42 19.59
CA GLU A 36 -1.05 -2.98 19.28
C GLU A 36 -1.59 -2.48 17.94
N THR A 37 -2.11 -3.43 17.15
CA THR A 37 -2.19 -3.45 15.68
C THR A 37 -3.41 -2.77 15.04
N ARG A 38 -4.14 -1.91 15.76
CA ARG A 38 -5.49 -1.53 15.31
C ARG A 38 -5.57 -0.47 14.18
N PHE A 39 -4.48 0.24 13.87
CA PHE A 39 -4.45 1.30 12.83
C PHE A 39 -3.21 1.33 11.92
N TRP A 40 -2.69 0.16 11.54
CA TRP A 40 -1.30 0.07 11.04
C TRP A 40 -1.12 0.35 9.56
N ARG A 41 -2.16 0.10 8.77
CA ARG A 41 -2.07 0.26 7.32
C ARG A 41 -3.08 1.28 6.82
N ILE A 42 -2.55 2.33 6.22
CA ILE A 42 -3.25 3.29 5.39
C ILE A 42 -2.88 2.97 3.94
N LYS A 43 -3.88 2.89 3.06
CA LYS A 43 -3.61 2.71 1.63
C LYS A 43 -3.15 4.03 1.02
N CYS A 44 -2.17 3.99 0.13
CA CYS A 44 -1.70 5.15 -0.60
C CYS A 44 -2.85 5.77 -1.41
N ALA A 45 -3.18 7.03 -1.13
CA ALA A 45 -4.23 7.76 -1.84
C ALA A 45 -3.97 7.83 -3.35
N GLY A 46 -2.71 8.01 -3.76
CA GLY A 46 -2.34 8.00 -5.18
C GLY A 46 -2.68 6.69 -5.89
N HIS A 47 -2.45 5.55 -5.22
CA HIS A 47 -2.82 4.24 -5.78
C HIS A 47 -4.34 4.07 -5.87
N ILE A 48 -5.09 4.51 -4.84
CA ILE A 48 -6.56 4.50 -4.87
C ILE A 48 -7.10 5.37 -6.00
N PHE A 49 -6.58 6.59 -6.17
CA PHE A 49 -6.99 7.46 -7.27
C PHE A 49 -6.64 6.87 -8.64
N ASN A 50 -5.51 6.19 -8.78
CA ASN A 50 -5.15 5.51 -10.02
C ASN A 50 -6.16 4.40 -10.37
N LEU A 51 -6.58 3.60 -9.38
CA LEU A 51 -7.62 2.58 -9.58
C LEU A 51 -8.96 3.19 -9.96
N ILE A 52 -9.41 4.23 -9.24
CA ILE A 52 -10.66 4.94 -9.54
C ILE A 52 -10.64 5.55 -10.94
N ALA A 53 -9.53 6.19 -11.32
CA ALA A 53 -9.37 6.77 -12.64
C ALA A 53 -9.39 5.68 -13.74
N GLY A 54 -8.72 4.55 -13.50
CA GLY A 54 -8.76 3.39 -14.40
C GLY A 54 -10.19 2.91 -14.64
N ASP A 55 -10.96 2.70 -13.57
CA ASP A 55 -12.36 2.26 -13.66
C ASP A 55 -13.24 3.32 -14.36
N LEU A 56 -13.00 4.61 -14.11
CA LEU A 56 -13.76 5.70 -14.71
C LEU A 56 -13.50 5.84 -16.21
N PHE A 57 -12.24 5.71 -16.64
CA PHE A 57 -11.86 5.90 -18.04
C PHE A 57 -12.05 4.63 -18.88
N TYR A 58 -11.83 3.45 -18.30
CA TYR A 58 -11.77 2.19 -19.04
C TYR A 58 -12.86 1.19 -18.66
N GLY A 59 -13.69 1.50 -17.66
CA GLY A 59 -14.68 0.57 -17.12
C GLY A 59 -14.01 -0.56 -16.31
N LEU A 60 -14.77 -1.63 -16.03
CA LEU A 60 -14.30 -2.77 -15.22
C LEU A 60 -13.24 -3.64 -15.91
N ASP A 61 -12.89 -3.35 -17.16
CA ASP A 61 -12.03 -4.19 -18.00
C ASP A 61 -10.71 -3.48 -18.34
N TYR A 62 -10.01 -3.07 -17.28
CA TYR A 62 -8.70 -2.41 -17.35
C TYR A 62 -7.66 -3.25 -18.11
N GLU A 63 -7.72 -4.57 -17.98
CA GLU A 63 -6.79 -5.49 -18.67
C GLU A 63 -7.00 -5.50 -20.19
N MET A 64 -8.23 -5.40 -20.69
CA MET A 64 -8.48 -5.27 -22.14
C MET A 64 -7.93 -3.96 -22.72
N PHE A 65 -8.00 -2.86 -21.97
CA PHE A 65 -7.51 -1.56 -22.44
C PHE A 65 -5.98 -1.53 -22.57
N ASP A 66 -5.23 -2.02 -21.56
CA ASP A 66 -3.77 -2.01 -21.59
C ASP A 66 -3.18 -2.95 -22.66
N VAL A 67 -3.95 -3.94 -23.11
CA VAL A 67 -3.61 -4.79 -24.27
C VAL A 67 -3.80 -4.02 -25.59
N SER A 68 -4.87 -3.24 -25.73
CA SER A 68 -5.18 -2.49 -26.96
C SER A 68 -4.24 -1.31 -27.27
N ILE A 69 -3.51 -0.79 -26.28
CA ILE A 69 -2.56 0.34 -26.46
C ILE A 69 -1.13 -0.15 -26.76
N LYS A 70 -0.84 -1.44 -26.57
CA LYS A 70 0.48 -2.03 -26.82
C LYS A 70 0.63 -2.62 -28.24
N GLU A 71 -0.35 -2.40 -29.11
CA GLU A 71 -0.27 -2.63 -30.57
C GLU A 71 0.08 -1.33 -31.32
#